data_AF-A0A2N6CPD6-F1
#
_entry.id   AF-A0A2N6CPD6-F1
#
_cell.length_a   1.000
_cell.length_b   1.000
_cell.length_c   1.000
_cell.angle_alpha   90.00
_cell.angle_beta   90.00
_cell.angle_gamma   90.00
#
_symmetry.space_group_name_H-M   'P 1'
#
loop_
_entity.id
_entity.type
_entity.pdbx_description
1 polymer ?
#
loop_
_entity_poly.entity_id
_entity_poly.type
_entity_poly.pdbx_seq_one_letter_code
_entity_poly.pdbx_strand_id
1 'polypeptide(L)' 'MGLSQEVDFPGVGRPAPVAGLALHFSHSPTEIRSAPRRLGEHSDEILREPGFDDDERIRLRQSGIIA' A
#
# COMPACT_ATOMS: atom_id res chain seq x y z
N MET A 1 -22.40 5.81 0.40
CA MET A 1 -21.18 5.32 1.07
C MET A 1 -21.33 5.51 2.56
N GLY A 2 -21.10 4.46 3.35
CA GLY A 2 -21.24 4.48 4.81
C GLY A 2 -19.89 4.49 5.52
N LEU A 3 -19.93 4.58 6.84
CA LEU A 3 -18.73 4.53 7.70
C LEU A 3 -17.96 3.21 7.56
N SER A 4 -18.56 2.13 7.05
CA SER A 4 -17.92 0.83 6.83
C SER A 4 -17.84 0.52 5.34
N GLN A 5 -16.66 0.07 4.88
CA GLN A 5 -16.38 -0.33 3.49
C GLN A 5 -15.73 -1.72 3.49
N GLU A 6 -16.18 -2.61 2.60
CA GLU A 6 -15.54 -3.91 2.40
C GLU A 6 -14.28 -3.72 1.54
N VAL A 7 -13.13 -4.13 2.06
CA VAL A 7 -11.83 -3.96 1.38
C VAL A 7 -11.14 -5.31 1.27
N ASP A 8 -10.64 -5.64 0.09
CA ASP A 8 -9.84 -6.85 -0.13
C ASP A 8 -8.45 -6.68 0.50
N PHE A 9 -8.14 -7.46 1.54
CA PHE A 9 -6.82 -7.41 2.19
C PHE A 9 -5.95 -8.59 1.75
N PRO A 10 -4.70 -8.34 1.33
CA PRO A 10 -3.73 -9.39 1.10
C PRO A 10 -3.54 -10.29 2.34
N GLY A 11 -3.73 -11.60 2.18
CA GLY A 11 -3.59 -12.57 3.27
C GLY A 11 -4.88 -12.83 4.06
N VAL A 12 -5.96 -12.09 3.77
CA VAL A 12 -7.29 -12.36 4.33
C VAL A 12 -8.14 -13.00 3.23
N GLY A 13 -8.72 -14.17 3.50
CA GLY A 13 -9.46 -14.96 2.51
C GLY A 13 -10.85 -14.41 2.12
N ARG A 14 -11.21 -13.22 2.61
CA ARG A 14 -12.45 -12.49 2.30
C ARG A 14 -12.22 -10.99 2.50
N PRO A 15 -13.03 -10.12 1.87
CA PRO A 15 -13.06 -8.70 2.19
C PRO A 15 -13.26 -8.50 3.69
N ALA A 16 -12.54 -7.52 4.25
CA ALA A 16 -12.70 -7.13 5.65
C ALA A 16 -13.41 -5.77 5.73
N PRO A 17 -14.30 -5.58 6.73
CA PRO A 17 -14.93 -4.30 6.96
C PRO A 17 -13.90 -3.32 7.53
N VAL A 18 -13.74 -2.17 6.87
CA VAL A 18 -12.83 -1.09 7.26
C VAL A 18 -13.62 0.19 7.46
N ALA A 19 -13.26 0.93 8.50
CA ALA A 19 -13.80 2.26 8.70
C ALA A 19 -13.34 3.20 7.56
N GLY A 20 -14.28 3.70 6.77
CA GLY A 20 -14.05 4.74 5.78
C GLY A 20 -13.96 6.13 6.42
N LEU A 21 -13.76 7.16 5.59
CA LEU A 21 -13.76 8.53 6.09
C LEU A 21 -15.15 8.93 6.62
N ALA A 22 -15.23 9.45 7.83
CA ALA A 22 -16.48 9.91 8.47
C ALA A 22 -17.02 11.23 7.89
N LEU A 23 -16.40 11.75 6.83
CA LEU A 23 -16.76 12.99 6.17
C LEU A 23 -17.11 12.70 4.71
N HIS A 24 -18.03 13.48 4.17
CA HIS A 24 -18.40 13.45 2.77
C HIS A 24 -18.00 14.77 2.11
N PHE A 25 -17.18 14.71 1.06
CA PHE A 25 -16.88 15.87 0.23
C PHE A 25 -17.71 15.81 -1.05
N SER A 26 -18.24 16.96 -1.48
CA SER A 26 -19.12 17.04 -2.65
C SER A 26 -18.42 16.74 -3.98
N HIS A 27 -17.10 16.97 -4.06
CA HIS A 27 -16.33 16.86 -5.31
C HIS A 27 -15.07 15.98 -5.21
N SER A 28 -14.77 15.45 -4.01
CA SER A 28 -13.58 14.63 -3.79
C SER A 28 -14.00 13.26 -3.25
N PRO A 29 -13.75 12.16 -3.96
CA PRO A 29 -14.10 10.82 -3.48
C PRO A 29 -13.42 10.50 -2.15
N THR A 30 -14.19 9.99 -1.19
CA THR A 30 -13.73 9.63 0.16
C THR A 30 -13.59 8.12 0.37
N GLU A 31 -13.43 7.39 -0.73
CA GLU A 31 -13.43 5.93 -0.79
C GLU A 31 -12.03 5.35 -0.56
N ILE A 32 -11.96 4.16 0.04
CA ILE A 32 -10.71 3.41 0.17
C ILE A 32 -10.38 2.83 -1.21
N ARG A 33 -9.29 3.31 -1.82
CA ARG A 33 -8.93 2.97 -3.22
C ARG A 33 -8.16 1.67 -3.35
N SER A 34 -7.50 1.25 -2.28
CA SER A 34 -6.70 0.02 -2.26
C SER A 34 -6.50 -0.44 -0.83
N ALA A 35 -6.20 -1.72 -0.68
CA ALA A 35 -5.70 -2.30 0.56
C ALA A 35 -4.40 -1.60 1.02
N PRO A 36 -4.04 -1.74 2.31
CA PRO A 36 -2.69 -1.45 2.76
C PRO A 36 -1.66 -2.27 1.99
N ARG A 37 -0.51 -1.65 1.77
CA ARG A 37 0.63 -2.25 1.08
C ARG A 37 1.27 -3.31 1.97
N ARG A 38 1.78 -4.37 1.35
CA ARG A 38 2.63 -5.35 2.04
C ARG A 38 3.96 -4.71 2.45
N LEU A 39 4.65 -5.33 3.41
CA LEU A 39 6.01 -4.96 3.75
C LEU A 39 6.88 -5.00 2.48
N GLY A 40 7.51 -3.88 2.16
CA GLY A 40 8.40 -3.75 1.02
C GLY A 40 7.75 -3.74 -0.37
N GLU A 41 6.41 -3.70 -0.48
CA GLU A 41 5.71 -3.79 -1.78
C GLU A 41 6.23 -2.78 -2.80
N HIS A 42 6.58 -1.58 -2.36
CA HIS A 42 7.05 -0.48 -3.22
C HIS A 42 8.52 -0.12 -3.01
N SER A 43 9.31 -0.90 -2.24
CA SER A 43 10.73 -0.61 -1.98
C SER A 43 11.50 -0.39 -3.28
N ASP A 44 11.29 -1.30 -4.23
CA ASP A 44 11.98 -1.30 -5.52
C ASP A 44 11.58 -0.11 -6.40
N GLU A 45 10.32 0.31 -6.36
CA GLU A 45 9.80 1.47 -7.10
C GLU A 45 10.41 2.77 -6.54
N ILE A 46 10.30 2.96 -5.23
CA ILE A 46 10.77 4.16 -4.52
C ILE A 46 12.29 4.32 -4.65
N LEU A 47 13.06 3.24 -4.59
CA LEU A 47 14.53 3.31 -4.70
C LEU A 47 15.02 3.65 -6.11
N ARG A 48 14.22 3.38 -7.15
CA ARG A 48 14.57 3.81 -8.51
C ARG A 48 14.46 5.32 -8.69
N GLU A 49 13.57 5.99 -7.96
CA GLU A 49 13.37 7.44 -8.08
C GLU A 49 14.65 8.27 -7.82
N PRO A 50 15.43 8.01 -6.76
CA PRO A 50 16.73 8.65 -6.56
C PRO A 50 17.88 8.05 -7.39
N GLY A 51 17.62 7.02 -8.20
CA GLY A 51 18.60 6.45 -9.13
C GLY A 51 19.38 5.23 -8.63
N PHE A 52 18.88 4.49 -7.64
CA PHE A 52 19.51 3.22 -7.25
C PHE A 52 19.30 2.18 -8.35
N ASP A 53 20.40 1.57 -8.78
CA ASP A 53 20.35 0.57 -9.84
C ASP A 53 19.91 -0.81 -9.30
N ASP A 54 19.84 -1.80 -10.19
CA ASP A 54 19.40 -3.14 -9.83
C ASP A 54 20.41 -3.83 -8.89
N ASP A 55 21.71 -3.62 -9.09
CA ASP A 55 22.77 -4.26 -8.31
C ASP A 55 22.82 -3.73 -6.87
N GLU A 56 22.67 -2.41 -6.69
CA GLU A 56 22.59 -1.77 -5.38
C GLU A 56 21.37 -2.27 -4.58
N ARG A 57 20.20 -2.35 -5.22
CA ARG A 57 18.97 -2.82 -4.57
C ARG A 57 19.08 -4.30 -4.18
N ILE A 58 19.70 -5.14 -5.02
CA ILE A 58 20.00 -6.54 -4.68
C ILE A 58 20.91 -6.61 -3.45
N ARG A 59 21.99 -5.82 -3.40
CA ARG A 59 22.89 -5.79 -2.24
C ARG A 59 22.18 -5.39 -0.95
N LEU A 60 21.36 -4.34 -1.00
CA LEU A 60 20.58 -3.86 0.14
C LEU A 60 19.61 -4.93 0.67
N ARG A 61 18.98 -5.69 -0.23
CA ARG A 61 18.09 -6.80 0.14
C ARG A 61 18.87 -7.97 0.74
N GLN A 62 20.02 -8.33 0.16
CA GLN A 62 20.89 -9.37 0.68
C GLN A 62 21.48 -9.03 2.06
N SER A 63 21.75 -7.75 2.33
CA SER A 63 22.19 -7.28 3.64
C SER A 63 21.06 -7.07 4.65
N GLY A 64 19.80 -7.34 4.27
CA GLY A 64 18.63 -7.18 5.14
C GLY A 64 18.27 -5.73 5.48
N ILE A 65 18.76 -4.76 4.71
CA ILE A 65 18.46 -3.32 4.91
C ILE A 65 17.08 -2.97 4.37
N ILE A 66 16.68 -3.61 3.26
CA ILE A 66 15.36 -3.47 2.66
C ILE A 66 14.68 -4.84 2.56
N ALA A 67 13.34 -4.84 2.60
CA ALA A 67 12.50 -6.01 2.36
C ALA A 67 12.34 -6.25 0.85
#